data_AF-A0A379UMX7-F1
#
_entry.id   AF-A0A379UMX7-F1
#
_cell.length_a   1.000
_cell.length_b   1.000
_cell.length_c   1.000
_cell.angle_alpha   90.00
_cell.angle_beta   90.00
_cell.angle_gamma   90.00
#
_symmetry.space_group_name_H-M   'P 1'
#
loop_
_entity.id
_entity.type
_entity.pdbx_description
1 polymer ?
#
loop_
_entity_poly.entity_id
_entity_poly.type
_entity_poly.pdbx_seq_one_letter_code
_entity_poly.pdbx_strand_id
1 'polypeptide(L)' 'MFEAIAQAQQKIILETFILFEDEVGKKLHAALLKAAQRGVKAEVLLDGYGSPISATRLSAN' A
#
# COMPACT_ATOMS: atom_id res chain seq x y z
N MET A 1 -1.96 -8.78 -8.63
CA MET A 1 -1.56 -7.61 -7.82
C MET A 1 -0.83 -8.02 -6.54
N PHE A 2 -1.46 -8.72 -5.59
CA PHE A 2 -0.82 -9.08 -4.31
C PHE A 2 0.49 -9.85 -4.47
N GLU A 3 0.55 -10.78 -5.41
CA GLU A 3 1.77 -11.53 -5.72
C GLU A 3 2.90 -10.62 -6.23
N ALA A 4 2.59 -9.65 -7.09
CA ALA A 4 3.57 -8.67 -7.56
C ALA A 4 4.12 -7.81 -6.41
N ILE A 5 3.27 -7.42 -5.46
CA ILE A 5 3.70 -6.74 -4.22
C ILE A 5 4.59 -7.66 -3.36
N ALA A 6 4.26 -8.95 -3.28
CA ALA A 6 5.02 -9.93 -2.52
C ALA A 6 6.41 -10.20 -3.14
N GLN A 7 6.51 -10.18 -4.46
CA GLN A 7 7.75 -10.45 -5.21
C GLN A 7 8.58 -9.19 -5.48
N ALA A 8 8.02 -7.99 -5.27
CA ALA A 8 8.75 -6.73 -5.46
C ALA A 8 10.02 -6.69 -4.59
N GLN A 9 11.14 -6.27 -5.21
CA GLN A 9 12.45 -6.25 -4.58
C GLN A 9 13.01 -4.85 -4.33
N GLN A 10 12.55 -3.83 -5.07
CA GLN A 10 13.13 -2.49 -5.02
C GLN A 10 12.08 -1.39 -4.78
N LYS A 11 11.05 -1.32 -5.64
CA LYS A 11 10.05 -0.25 -5.59
C LYS A 11 8.66 -0.76 -5.96
N ILE A 12 7.64 -0.23 -5.29
CA ILE A 12 6.23 -0.37 -5.61
C ILE A 12 5.66 1.05 -5.81
N ILE A 13 4.99 1.25 -6.94
CA ILE A 13 4.18 2.45 -7.20
C ILE A 13 2.74 1.97 -7.37
N LEU A 14 1.84 2.48 -6.55
CA LEU A 14 0.42 2.14 -6.58
C LEU A 14 -0.39 3.41 -6.76
N GLU A 15 -1.20 3.45 -7.80
CA GLU A 15 -2.16 4.53 -8.06
C GLU A 15 -3.56 3.93 -8.09
N THR A 16 -4.47 4.45 -7.26
CA THR A 16 -5.87 3.99 -7.25
C THR A 16 -6.83 5.11 -6.89
N PHE A 17 -8.04 5.03 -7.46
CA PHE A 17 -9.11 6.01 -7.25
C PHE A 17 -9.98 5.69 -6.05
N ILE A 18 -10.06 4.42 -5.64
CA ILE A 18 -10.94 3.98 -4.57
C ILE A 18 -10.15 3.08 -3.64
N LEU A 19 -10.11 3.45 -2.36
CA LEU A 19 -9.51 2.65 -1.30
C LEU A 19 -10.26 2.87 0.01
N PHE A 20 -10.84 1.80 0.54
CA PHE A 20 -11.56 1.79 1.82
C PHE A 20 -10.87 0.88 2.83
N GLU A 21 -11.16 1.07 4.13
CA GLU A 21 -10.72 0.17 5.20
C GLU A 21 -11.57 -1.13 5.29
N ASP A 22 -11.87 -1.71 4.13
CA ASP A 22 -12.56 -3.00 4.02
C ASP A 22 -11.56 -4.17 3.99
N GLU A 23 -12.07 -5.39 3.78
CA GLU A 23 -11.23 -6.59 3.72
C GLU A 23 -10.15 -6.54 2.64
N VAL A 24 -10.41 -5.85 1.52
CA VAL A 24 -9.43 -5.71 0.44
C VAL A 24 -8.40 -4.65 0.79
N GLY A 25 -8.82 -3.50 1.31
CA GLY A 25 -7.92 -2.44 1.74
C GLY A 25 -7.00 -2.86 2.88
N LYS A 26 -7.50 -3.63 3.85
CA LYS A 26 -6.68 -4.21 4.93
C LYS A 26 -5.63 -5.19 4.39
N LYS A 27 -6.00 -6.03 3.42
CA LYS A 27 -5.05 -6.94 2.76
C LYS A 27 -3.99 -6.16 1.98
N LEU A 28 -4.39 -5.09 1.28
CA LEU A 28 -3.47 -4.22 0.55
C LEU A 28 -2.48 -3.53 1.48
N HIS A 29 -2.98 -2.95 2.57
CA HIS A 29 -2.17 -2.37 3.63
C HIS A 29 -1.16 -3.37 4.19
N ALA A 30 -1.60 -4.59 4.54
CA ALA A 30 -0.72 -5.63 5.06
C ALA A 30 0.35 -6.07 4.04
N ALA A 31 0.00 -6.15 2.75
CA ALA A 31 0.94 -6.51 1.69
C ALA A 31 2.01 -5.43 1.48
N LEU A 32 1.61 -4.15 1.46
CA LEU A 32 2.52 -3.02 1.34
C LEU A 32 3.43 -2.89 2.56
N LEU A 33 2.89 -3.08 3.78
CA LEU A 33 3.67 -3.09 5.01
C LEU A 33 4.73 -4.20 5.00
N LYS A 34 4.35 -5.42 4.59
CA LYS A 34 5.30 -6.53 4.43
C LYS A 34 6.39 -6.22 3.40
N ALA A 35 6.07 -5.48 2.33
CA ALA A 35 7.06 -5.05 1.36
C ALA A 35 8.03 -4.01 1.96
N ALA A 36 7.50 -3.01 2.66
CA ALA A 36 8.30 -1.99 3.35
C ALA A 36 9.26 -2.61 4.38
N GLN A 37 8.81 -3.63 5.12
CA GLN A 37 9.65 -4.37 6.07
C GLN A 37 10.82 -5.12 5.40
N ARG A 38 10.71 -5.47 4.10
CA ARG A 38 11.81 -6.03 3.32
C ARG A 38 12.76 -4.97 2.76
N GLY A 39 12.55 -3.69 3.07
CA GLY A 39 13.29 -2.55 2.51
C GLY A 39 12.80 -2.08 1.14
N VAL A 40 11.65 -2.58 0.65
CA VAL A 40 11.06 -2.16 -0.62
C VAL A 40 10.40 -0.79 -0.44
N LYS A 41 10.75 0.19 -1.28
CA LYS A 41 10.11 1.50 -1.24
C LYS A 41 8.71 1.44 -1.83
N ALA A 42 7.69 1.75 -1.04
CA ALA A 42 6.30 1.83 -1.49
C ALA A 42 5.84 3.30 -1.57
N GLU A 43 5.41 3.72 -2.76
CA GLU A 43 4.78 5.03 -3.01
C GLU A 43 3.33 4.79 -3.46
N VAL A 44 2.38 5.43 -2.77
CA VAL A 44 0.95 5.24 -3.01
C VAL A 44 0.30 6.59 -3.29
N LEU A 45 -0.40 6.69 -4.42
CA LEU A 45 -1.20 7.85 -4.82
C LEU A 45 -2.68 7.47 -4.79
N LEU A 46 -3.47 8.27 -4.08
CA LEU A 46 -4.89 8.01 -3.84
C LEU A 46 -5.72 9.22 -4.25
N ASP A 47 -6.91 8.96 -4.80
CA ASP A 47 -7.94 9.98 -4.93
C ASP A 47 -8.56 10.28 -3.55
N GLY A 48 -8.58 11.56 -3.17
CA GLY A 48 -9.06 12.00 -1.86
C GLY A 48 -10.58 11.90 -1.68
N TYR A 49 -11.35 11.85 -2.77
CA TYR A 49 -12.81 11.70 -2.68
C TYR A 49 -13.20 10.23 -2.48
N GLY A 50 -12.63 9.32 -3.27
CA GLY A 50 -12.87 7.88 -3.18
C GLY A 50 -12.09 7.16 -2.09
N SER A 51 -11.20 7.84 -1.38
CA SER A 51 -10.35 7.26 -0.33
C SER A 51 -10.40 8.10 0.95
N PRO A 52 -11.39 7.87 1.83
CA PRO A 52 -11.44 8.50 3.15
C PRO A 52 -10.34 7.90 4.04
N ILE A 53 -9.11 8.38 3.91
CA ILE A 53 -7.94 7.76 4.57
C ILE A 53 -7.64 8.47 5.90
N SER A 54 -7.40 7.69 6.96
CA SER A 54 -6.66 8.15 8.15
C SER A 54 -5.17 7.96 7.88
N ALA A 55 -4.42 9.05 7.65
CA ALA A 55 -3.03 8.99 7.19
C ALA A 55 -2.09 8.34 8.23
N THR A 56 -1.92 7.02 8.16
CA THR A 56 -0.91 6.31 8.94
C THR A 56 0.38 6.24 8.13
N ARG A 57 1.41 6.96 8.57
CA ARG A 57 2.73 6.94 7.94
C ARG A 57 3.38 5.58 8.18
N LEU A 58 3.44 4.76 7.13
CA LEU A 58 4.18 3.49 7.15
C LEU A 58 5.68 3.79 6.97
N SER A 59 6.39 4.01 8.07
CA SER A 59 7.85 4.01 8.08
C SER A 59 8.33 2.70 8.71
N ALA A 60 9.03 1.87 7.92
CA ALA A 60 9.87 0.81 8.44
C ALA A 60 11.27 1.39 8.68
N ASN A 61 11.81 1.18 9.88
CA ASN A 61 13.16 1.58 10.29
C ASN A 61 14.24 0.83 9.50
#